data_AF-A0A6N2YEE0-F1
#
_entry.id   AF-A0A6N2YEE0-F1
#
_cell.length_a   1.000
_cell.length_b   1.000
_cell.length_c   1.000
_cell.angle_alpha   90.00
_cell.angle_beta   90.00
_cell.angle_gamma   90.00
#
_symmetry.space_group_name_H-M   'P 1'
#
loop_
_entity.id
_entity.type
_entity.pdbx_description
1 polymer ?
#
loop_
_entity_poly.entity_id
_entity_poly.type
_entity_poly.pdbx_seq_one_letter_code
_entity_poly.pdbx_strand_id
1 'polypeptide(L)'
;MEMPIAAHDIDYAENLLAEGELETAAVLLEELASEAGEYADTACIATDARQWFSFSSPFEYLAYRRVERDPRELSQVEAPFDRLYADLAYIYIQRHEYESARDALKQAVRWNPMNCAHRLNLAEVFRALGDTQEWAALSASVLDRATTPQALARAFANLGQYFLAGENLAAAEGCRRAAIRACDADAAATALAAQLDKGHPELGELSDEVVNKQLEEHGIGTGANAEIAVCLLMCATDAASEGDRNEATRLTLLARDLVGAPACEALIRLIHESDAELAHEREGAAAGQRAACAESDDDAATDAAPAVPAGSASSDSVDSKDGE
;
A
#
# COMPACT_ATOMS: atom_id res chain seq x y z
N MET A 1 24.61 -9.04 6.15
CA MET A 1 24.85 -8.07 7.24
C MET A 1 23.64 -8.13 8.15
N GLU A 2 23.83 -8.09 9.46
CA GLU A 2 22.71 -8.02 10.42
C GLU A 2 22.11 -6.62 10.39
N MET A 3 20.82 -6.49 10.70
CA MET A 3 20.13 -5.20 10.74
C MET A 3 20.75 -4.31 11.85
N PRO A 4 21.28 -3.11 11.53
CA PRO A 4 21.97 -2.28 12.54
C PRO A 4 21.01 -1.53 13.47
N ILE A 5 19.80 -1.24 12.99
CA ILE A 5 18.81 -0.45 13.73
C ILE A 5 17.52 -1.24 13.98
N ALA A 6 16.90 -1.06 15.13
CA ALA A 6 15.63 -1.70 15.47
C ALA A 6 14.49 -0.67 15.53
N ALA A 7 13.25 -1.16 15.46
CA ALA A 7 12.07 -0.30 15.55
C ALA A 7 12.02 0.54 16.84
N HIS A 8 12.50 -0.02 17.96
CA HIS A 8 12.51 0.68 19.25
C HIS A 8 13.49 1.87 19.31
N ASP A 9 14.53 1.89 18.47
CA ASP A 9 15.45 3.03 18.37
C ASP A 9 14.73 4.23 17.74
N ILE A 10 13.91 3.96 16.72
CA ILE A 10 13.05 4.96 16.06
C ILE A 10 11.93 5.40 17.00
N ASP A 11 11.28 4.46 17.70
CA ASP A 11 10.27 4.82 18.71
C ASP A 11 10.86 5.72 19.81
N TYR A 12 12.13 5.51 20.20
CA TYR A 12 12.80 6.38 21.16
C TYR A 12 13.03 7.79 20.60
N ALA A 13 13.46 7.91 19.35
CA ALA A 13 13.60 9.21 18.69
C ALA A 13 12.26 9.96 18.56
N GLU A 14 11.18 9.26 18.22
CA GLU A 14 9.83 9.85 18.14
C GLU A 14 9.35 10.35 19.51
N ASN A 15 9.67 9.64 20.61
CA ASN A 15 9.38 10.13 21.96
C ASN A 15 10.12 11.44 22.27
N LEU A 16 11.40 11.55 21.90
CA LEU A 16 12.16 12.80 22.04
C LEU A 16 11.51 13.95 21.23
N LEU A 17 11.06 13.67 20.00
CA LEU A 17 10.33 14.65 19.19
C LEU A 17 9.03 15.09 19.86
N ALA A 18 8.27 14.15 20.45
CA ALA A 18 7.04 14.44 21.18
C ALA A 18 7.28 15.28 22.45
N GLU A 19 8.43 15.11 23.10
CA GLU A 19 8.88 15.90 24.25
C GLU A 19 9.43 17.29 23.87
N GLY A 20 9.68 17.53 22.57
CA GLY A 20 10.25 18.76 22.05
C GLY A 20 11.77 18.83 22.13
N GLU A 21 12.44 17.71 22.42
CA GLU A 21 13.90 17.54 22.48
C GLU A 21 14.48 17.43 21.05
N LEU A 22 14.22 18.43 20.20
CA LEU A 22 14.52 18.41 18.76
C LEU A 22 16.00 18.18 18.45
N GLU A 23 16.91 18.80 19.21
CA GLU A 23 18.34 18.68 18.98
C GLU A 23 18.87 17.28 19.34
N THR A 24 18.37 16.71 20.45
CA THR A 24 18.72 15.36 20.88
C THR A 24 18.18 14.34 19.87
N ALA A 25 16.92 14.51 19.44
CA ALA A 25 16.32 13.67 18.40
C ALA A 25 17.09 13.76 17.08
N ALA A 26 17.55 14.95 16.68
CA ALA A 26 18.30 15.15 15.45
C ALA A 26 19.61 14.36 15.42
N VAL A 27 20.40 14.44 16.49
CA VAL A 27 21.67 13.70 16.58
C VAL A 27 21.42 12.19 16.45
N LEU A 28 20.41 11.67 17.14
CA LEU A 28 20.04 10.26 17.07
C LEU A 28 19.55 9.85 15.68
N LEU A 29 18.61 10.61 15.09
CA LEU A 29 18.03 10.30 13.79
C LEU A 29 19.06 10.39 12.65
N GLU A 30 20.02 11.32 12.73
CA GLU A 30 21.12 11.41 11.76
C GLU A 30 22.07 10.19 11.85
N GLU A 31 22.37 9.73 13.05
CA GLU A 31 23.16 8.50 13.28
C GLU A 31 22.42 7.27 12.72
N LEU A 32 21.16 7.08 13.11
CA LEU A 32 20.32 5.97 12.63
C LEU A 32 20.15 6.01 11.10
N ALA A 33 19.97 7.19 10.50
CA ALA A 33 19.83 7.34 9.05
C ALA A 33 21.12 6.99 8.30
N SER A 34 22.29 7.29 8.89
CA SER A 34 23.59 6.90 8.35
C SER A 34 23.73 5.37 8.35
N GLU A 35 23.46 4.71 9.48
CA GLU A 35 23.52 3.25 9.60
C GLU A 35 22.52 2.55 8.68
N ALA A 36 21.28 3.06 8.60
CA ALA A 36 20.26 2.54 7.70
C ALA A 36 20.68 2.65 6.23
N GLY A 37 21.32 3.76 5.85
CA GLY A 37 21.84 3.98 4.49
C GLY A 37 22.93 2.97 4.13
N GLU A 38 23.94 2.79 4.99
CA GLU A 38 25.02 1.82 4.78
C GLU A 38 24.51 0.38 4.69
N TYR A 39 23.54 0.03 5.54
CA TYR A 39 22.87 -1.26 5.46
C TYR A 39 22.10 -1.41 4.14
N ALA A 40 21.32 -0.40 3.74
CA ALA A 40 20.52 -0.46 2.53
C ALA A 40 21.38 -0.64 1.27
N ASP A 41 22.53 0.04 1.20
CA ASP A 41 23.45 -0.03 0.06
C ASP A 41 24.14 -1.40 -0.07
N THR A 42 24.21 -2.17 1.02
CA THR A 42 24.90 -3.47 1.04
C THR A 42 23.93 -4.67 1.07
N ALA A 43 22.79 -4.55 1.76
CA ALA A 43 21.84 -5.63 2.02
C ALA A 43 20.52 -5.47 1.24
N CYS A 44 20.08 -4.24 0.94
CA CYS A 44 18.81 -3.96 0.28
C CYS A 44 18.99 -3.50 -1.18
N ILE A 45 19.80 -4.22 -1.94
CA ILE A 45 20.11 -3.88 -3.33
C ILE A 45 18.88 -4.15 -4.20
N ALA A 46 18.31 -3.08 -4.76
CA ALA A 46 17.24 -3.16 -5.74
C ALA A 46 17.77 -3.67 -7.09
N THR A 47 17.01 -4.56 -7.73
CA THR A 47 17.31 -5.12 -9.05
C THR A 47 16.06 -5.11 -9.92
N ASP A 48 16.21 -5.48 -11.19
CA ASP A 48 15.07 -5.69 -12.10
C ASP A 48 14.11 -6.80 -11.63
N ALA A 49 14.54 -7.64 -10.68
CA ALA A 49 13.76 -8.75 -10.16
C ALA A 49 13.29 -8.55 -8.71
N ARG A 50 13.91 -7.67 -7.92
CA ARG A 50 13.61 -7.51 -6.49
C ARG A 50 13.66 -6.06 -6.05
N GLN A 51 12.72 -5.67 -5.20
CA GLN A 51 12.61 -4.35 -4.58
C GLN A 51 12.37 -4.47 -3.08
N TRP A 52 12.88 -3.52 -2.31
CA TRP A 52 12.78 -3.49 -0.85
C TRP A 52 11.92 -2.31 -0.38
N PHE A 53 11.10 -2.56 0.64
CA PHE A 53 10.20 -1.58 1.25
C PHE A 53 10.12 -1.77 2.77
N SER A 54 9.62 -0.76 3.46
CA SER A 54 9.28 -0.79 4.88
C SER A 54 7.79 -0.49 5.07
N PHE A 55 6.91 -1.31 4.46
CA PHE A 55 5.47 -1.12 4.63
C PHE A 55 5.06 -1.29 6.10
N SER A 56 4.16 -0.44 6.56
CA SER A 56 3.66 -0.42 7.94
C SER A 56 2.58 -1.48 8.18
N SER A 57 1.99 -2.03 7.12
CA SER A 57 0.93 -3.04 7.24
C SER A 57 0.84 -3.96 6.01
N PRO A 58 0.24 -5.15 6.13
CA PRO A 58 -0.09 -6.01 4.99
C PRO A 58 -0.96 -5.30 3.94
N PHE A 59 -1.83 -4.40 4.40
CA PHE A 59 -2.65 -3.57 3.53
C PHE A 59 -1.80 -2.71 2.58
N GLU A 60 -0.76 -2.03 3.07
CA GLU A 60 0.09 -1.18 2.22
C GLU A 60 0.84 -2.01 1.18
N TYR A 61 1.32 -3.20 1.55
CA TYR A 61 1.92 -4.14 0.60
C TYR A 61 0.94 -4.53 -0.51
N LEU A 62 -0.28 -4.92 -0.15
CA LEU A 62 -1.31 -5.32 -1.11
C LEU A 62 -1.72 -4.15 -2.02
N ALA A 63 -1.91 -2.97 -1.43
CA ALA A 63 -2.30 -1.78 -2.14
C ALA A 63 -1.21 -1.33 -3.13
N TYR A 64 0.07 -1.38 -2.74
CA TYR A 64 1.19 -1.12 -3.64
C TYR A 64 1.19 -2.08 -4.84
N ARG A 65 1.03 -3.38 -4.58
CA ARG A 65 0.97 -4.41 -5.63
C ARG A 65 -0.12 -4.14 -6.65
N ARG A 66 -1.32 -3.70 -6.22
CA ARG A 66 -2.45 -3.47 -7.13
C ARG A 66 -2.38 -2.14 -7.86
N VAL A 67 -1.91 -1.08 -7.20
CA VAL A 67 -1.80 0.27 -7.78
C VAL A 67 -0.61 0.37 -8.73
N GLU A 68 0.58 0.01 -8.26
CA GLU A 68 1.83 0.21 -9.00
C GLU A 68 2.13 -0.96 -9.96
N ARG A 69 1.47 -2.11 -9.77
CA ARG A 69 1.62 -3.31 -10.62
C ARG A 69 3.08 -3.73 -10.80
N ASP A 70 3.88 -3.55 -9.75
CA ASP A 70 5.30 -3.87 -9.77
C ASP A 70 5.50 -5.38 -9.99
N PRO A 71 6.16 -5.81 -11.09
CA PRO A 71 6.37 -7.22 -11.39
C PRO A 71 7.45 -7.86 -10.53
N ARG A 72 8.23 -7.07 -9.78
CA ARG A 72 9.36 -7.55 -8.98
C ARG A 72 8.91 -8.33 -7.75
N GLU A 73 9.80 -9.15 -7.22
CA GLU A 73 9.67 -9.66 -5.86
C GLU A 73 9.80 -8.49 -4.87
N LEU A 74 8.82 -8.37 -3.97
CA LEU A 74 8.83 -7.32 -2.96
C LEU A 74 9.28 -7.91 -1.64
N SER A 75 10.34 -7.33 -1.08
CA SER A 75 10.94 -7.75 0.18
C SER A 75 10.74 -6.69 1.24
N GLN A 76 10.32 -7.12 2.43
CA GLN A 76 10.12 -6.25 3.58
C GLN A 76 11.42 -6.11 4.36
N VAL A 77 11.76 -4.88 4.74
CA VAL A 77 12.83 -4.58 5.70
C VAL A 77 12.26 -4.63 7.12
N GLU A 78 13.05 -5.15 8.07
CA GLU A 78 12.61 -5.35 9.46
C GLU A 78 12.37 -4.03 10.20
N ALA A 79 13.22 -3.03 9.99
CA ALA A 79 13.10 -1.71 10.61
C ALA A 79 12.28 -0.74 9.73
N PRO A 80 11.48 0.16 10.35
CA PRO A 80 10.64 1.11 9.63
C PRO A 80 11.45 2.31 9.10
N PHE A 81 12.23 2.08 8.05
CA PHE A 81 13.09 3.11 7.45
C PHE A 81 12.31 4.33 6.97
N ASP A 82 11.08 4.16 6.48
CA ASP A 82 10.19 5.26 6.09
C ASP A 82 9.93 6.25 7.24
N ARG A 83 9.64 5.74 8.45
CA ARG A 83 9.42 6.57 9.64
C ARG A 83 10.69 7.34 10.02
N LEU A 84 11.83 6.65 10.09
CA LEU A 84 13.14 7.27 10.36
C LEU A 84 13.42 8.48 9.46
N TYR A 85 13.27 8.31 8.14
CA TYR A 85 13.50 9.40 7.21
C TYR A 85 12.43 10.49 7.26
N ALA A 86 11.18 10.16 7.59
CA ALA A 86 10.11 11.13 7.76
C ALA A 86 10.33 12.01 9.01
N ASP A 87 10.77 11.43 10.12
CA ASP A 87 11.08 12.14 11.36
C ASP A 87 12.31 13.05 11.20
N LEU A 88 13.34 12.56 10.52
CA LEU A 88 14.49 13.37 10.16
C LEU A 88 14.09 14.57 9.29
N ALA A 89 13.22 14.35 8.30
CA ALA A 89 12.70 15.44 7.49
C ALA A 89 11.87 16.44 8.28
N TYR A 90 11.09 16.00 9.27
CA TYR A 90 10.35 16.88 10.15
C TYR A 90 11.28 17.86 10.88
N ILE A 91 12.42 17.40 11.40
CA ILE A 91 13.44 18.25 12.01
C ILE A 91 13.96 19.28 11.01
N TYR A 92 14.34 18.85 9.80
CA TYR A 92 14.84 19.75 8.77
C TYR A 92 13.80 20.82 8.38
N ILE A 93 12.52 20.48 8.35
CA ILE A 93 11.43 21.44 8.14
C ILE A 93 11.38 22.48 9.27
N GLN A 94 11.49 22.06 10.54
CA GLN A 94 11.50 22.99 11.68
C GLN A 94 12.70 23.95 11.64
N ARG A 95 13.83 23.50 11.08
CA ARG A 95 15.04 24.30 10.87
C ARG A 95 15.02 25.15 9.59
N HIS A 96 13.96 25.06 8.79
CA HIS A 96 13.85 25.68 7.46
C HIS A 96 14.90 25.19 6.45
N GLU A 97 15.45 23.99 6.65
CA GLU A 97 16.41 23.32 5.78
C GLU A 97 15.68 22.50 4.72
N TYR A 98 14.98 23.19 3.81
CA TYR A 98 14.05 22.55 2.87
C TYR A 98 14.72 21.58 1.87
N GLU A 99 15.99 21.78 1.53
CA GLU A 99 16.71 20.83 0.66
C GLU A 99 17.00 19.51 1.37
N SER A 100 17.48 19.56 2.62
CA SER A 100 17.68 18.36 3.45
C SER A 100 16.36 17.65 3.72
N ALA A 101 15.29 18.40 4.02
CA ALA A 101 13.95 17.86 4.20
C ALA A 101 13.44 17.15 2.94
N ARG A 102 13.67 17.71 1.76
CA ARG A 102 13.29 17.10 0.48
C ARG A 102 13.98 15.75 0.30
N ASP A 103 15.28 15.69 0.57
CA ASP A 103 16.07 14.49 0.33
C ASP A 103 15.72 13.36 1.33
N ALA A 104 15.45 13.72 2.60
CA ALA A 104 14.93 12.80 3.60
C ALA A 104 13.51 12.30 3.23
N LEU A 105 12.58 13.19 2.85
CA LEU A 105 11.23 12.77 2.43
C LEU A 105 11.22 11.94 1.15
N LYS A 106 12.16 12.16 0.21
CA LYS A 106 12.35 11.27 -0.93
C LYS A 106 12.70 9.86 -0.48
N GLN A 107 13.55 9.69 0.54
CA GLN A 107 13.81 8.37 1.12
C GLN A 107 12.56 7.80 1.81
N ALA A 108 11.83 8.60 2.59
CA ALA A 108 10.60 8.15 3.24
C ALA A 108 9.57 7.61 2.22
N VAL A 109 9.34 8.34 1.12
CA VAL A 109 8.44 7.91 0.03
C VAL A 109 8.98 6.69 -0.71
N ARG A 110 10.30 6.58 -0.89
CA ARG A 110 10.95 5.41 -1.52
C ARG A 110 10.77 4.14 -0.68
N TRP A 111 10.88 4.25 0.64
CA TRP A 111 10.76 3.12 1.56
C TRP A 111 9.31 2.73 1.82
N ASN A 112 8.39 3.69 1.91
CA ASN A 112 6.97 3.43 1.97
C ASN A 112 6.18 4.24 0.92
N PRO A 113 6.07 3.69 -0.29
CA PRO A 113 5.32 4.31 -1.37
C PRO A 113 3.80 4.20 -1.20
N MET A 114 3.24 3.73 -0.09
CA MET A 114 1.79 3.84 0.15
C MET A 114 1.42 4.86 1.22
N ASN A 115 2.39 5.35 1.98
CA ASN A 115 2.15 6.40 2.94
C ASN A 115 1.87 7.75 2.24
N CYS A 116 0.62 8.20 2.32
CA CYS A 116 0.17 9.45 1.70
C CYS A 116 0.70 10.68 2.44
N ALA A 117 0.93 10.58 3.75
CA ALA A 117 1.44 11.71 4.54
C ALA A 117 2.86 12.07 4.10
N HIS A 118 3.73 11.08 3.86
CA HIS A 118 5.09 11.34 3.34
C HIS A 118 5.06 12.07 1.99
N ARG A 119 4.16 11.69 1.08
CA ARG A 119 4.02 12.37 -0.21
C ARG A 119 3.49 13.78 -0.11
N LEU A 120 2.46 14.00 0.71
CA LEU A 120 1.92 15.34 0.93
C LEU A 120 2.96 16.23 1.60
N ASN A 121 3.70 15.73 2.59
CA ASN A 121 4.80 16.47 3.21
C ASN A 121 5.90 16.81 2.19
N LEU A 122 6.29 15.85 1.33
CA LEU A 122 7.25 16.10 0.25
C LEU A 122 6.73 17.16 -0.74
N ALA A 123 5.45 17.09 -1.09
CA ALA A 123 4.81 18.08 -1.95
C ALA A 123 4.90 19.48 -1.33
N GLU A 124 4.59 19.63 -0.04
CA GLU A 124 4.67 20.92 0.65
C GLU A 124 6.11 21.47 0.70
N VAL A 125 7.11 20.59 0.84
CA VAL A 125 8.53 20.98 0.73
C VAL A 125 8.87 21.46 -0.69
N PHE A 126 8.44 20.77 -1.74
CA PHE A 126 8.62 21.25 -3.11
C PHE A 126 7.93 22.59 -3.36
N ARG A 127 6.73 22.80 -2.81
CA ARG A 127 6.05 24.10 -2.86
C ARG A 127 6.88 25.19 -2.17
N ALA A 128 7.47 24.91 -1.00
CA ALA A 128 8.35 25.85 -0.30
C ALA A 128 9.63 26.17 -1.08
N LEU A 129 10.14 25.20 -1.85
CA LEU A 129 11.28 25.37 -2.77
C LEU A 129 10.89 26.07 -4.08
N GLY A 130 9.61 26.36 -4.31
CA GLY A 130 9.11 27.01 -5.52
C GLY A 130 8.87 26.08 -6.71
N ASP A 131 8.99 24.77 -6.52
CA ASP A 131 8.70 23.76 -7.56
C ASP A 131 7.22 23.37 -7.50
N THR A 132 6.39 24.19 -8.14
CA THR A 132 4.93 24.00 -8.18
C THR A 132 4.52 22.80 -9.02
N GLN A 133 5.35 22.39 -9.98
CA GLN A 133 5.06 21.25 -10.85
C GLN A 133 5.19 19.94 -10.07
N GLU A 134 6.29 19.76 -9.33
CA GLU A 134 6.48 18.58 -8.47
C GLU A 134 5.48 18.54 -7.31
N TRP A 135 5.17 19.70 -6.70
CA TRP A 135 4.10 19.79 -5.69
C TRP A 135 2.75 19.26 -6.22
N ALA A 136 2.36 19.68 -7.42
CA ALA A 136 1.12 19.21 -8.04
C ALA A 136 1.20 17.73 -8.43
N ALA A 137 2.31 17.27 -9.00
CA ALA A 137 2.50 15.87 -9.40
C ALA A 137 2.43 14.91 -8.20
N LEU A 138 3.09 15.25 -7.09
CA LEU A 138 3.03 14.48 -5.86
C LEU A 138 1.61 14.48 -5.28
N SER A 139 0.94 15.63 -5.26
CA SER A 139 -0.45 15.74 -4.81
C SER A 139 -1.40 14.91 -5.68
N ALA A 140 -1.25 14.93 -7.01
CA ALA A 140 -2.03 14.11 -7.93
C ALA A 140 -1.83 12.62 -7.66
N SER A 141 -0.59 12.21 -7.45
CA SER A 141 -0.29 10.80 -7.19
C SER A 141 -0.99 10.28 -5.92
N VAL A 142 -1.27 11.12 -4.93
CA VAL A 142 -2.00 10.70 -3.71
C VAL A 142 -3.41 10.21 -4.03
N LEU A 143 -4.05 10.68 -5.11
CA LEU A 143 -5.41 10.24 -5.48
C LEU A 143 -5.49 8.73 -5.74
N ASP A 144 -4.42 8.13 -6.27
CA ASP A 144 -4.37 6.70 -6.59
C ASP A 144 -4.20 5.81 -5.34
N ARG A 145 -3.77 6.40 -4.22
CA ARG A 145 -3.36 5.65 -3.02
C ARG A 145 -3.92 6.15 -1.70
N ALA A 146 -4.76 7.18 -1.73
CA ALA A 146 -5.35 7.77 -0.54
C ALA A 146 -6.13 6.73 0.28
N THR A 147 -5.70 6.55 1.52
CA THR A 147 -6.31 5.61 2.49
C THR A 147 -7.31 6.29 3.42
N THR A 148 -7.22 7.62 3.54
CA THR A 148 -8.09 8.41 4.41
C THR A 148 -8.79 9.51 3.62
N PRO A 149 -10.01 9.90 4.01
CA PRO A 149 -10.72 11.00 3.38
C PRO A 149 -9.97 12.33 3.49
N GLN A 150 -9.21 12.54 4.56
CA GLN A 150 -8.40 13.74 4.78
C GLN A 150 -7.23 13.82 3.78
N ALA A 151 -6.51 12.73 3.53
CA ALA A 151 -5.43 12.71 2.54
C ALA A 151 -5.99 12.97 1.13
N LEU A 152 -7.14 12.36 0.81
CA LEU A 152 -7.84 12.58 -0.45
C LEU A 152 -8.28 14.04 -0.62
N ALA A 153 -8.90 14.62 0.42
CA ALA A 153 -9.34 16.01 0.41
C ALA A 153 -8.16 16.99 0.25
N ARG A 154 -7.06 16.74 0.97
CA ARG A 154 -5.84 17.54 0.87
C ARG A 154 -5.23 17.50 -0.54
N ALA A 155 -5.17 16.31 -1.15
CA ALA A 155 -4.69 16.13 -2.51
C ALA A 155 -5.54 16.91 -3.53
N PHE A 156 -6.87 16.76 -3.47
CA PHE A 156 -7.77 17.54 -4.33
C PHE A 156 -7.64 19.05 -4.09
N ALA A 157 -7.53 19.48 -2.84
CA ALA A 157 -7.35 20.90 -2.53
C ALA A 157 -6.04 21.46 -3.13
N ASN A 158 -4.94 20.71 -3.06
CA ASN A 158 -3.67 21.09 -3.67
C ASN A 158 -3.78 21.21 -5.19
N LEU A 159 -4.43 20.25 -5.86
CA LEU A 159 -4.67 20.33 -7.31
C LEU A 159 -5.60 21.49 -7.67
N GLY A 160 -6.62 21.77 -6.86
CA GLY A 160 -7.49 22.91 -7.06
C GLY A 160 -6.73 24.24 -6.98
N GLN A 161 -5.80 24.37 -6.05
CA GLN A 161 -4.89 25.51 -5.96
C GLN A 161 -3.95 25.61 -7.18
N TYR A 162 -3.44 24.48 -7.66
CA TYR A 162 -2.62 24.44 -8.88
C TYR A 162 -3.41 24.93 -10.11
N PHE A 163 -4.63 24.42 -10.32
CA PHE A 163 -5.48 24.84 -11.44
C PHE A 163 -5.94 26.28 -11.32
N LEU A 164 -6.22 26.76 -10.11
CA LEU A 164 -6.56 28.15 -9.87
C LEU A 164 -5.41 29.09 -10.26
N ALA A 165 -4.17 28.74 -9.90
CA ALA A 165 -2.98 29.48 -10.30
C ALA A 165 -2.73 29.43 -11.82
N GLY A 166 -3.12 28.33 -12.48
CA GLY A 166 -3.09 28.16 -13.93
C GLY A 166 -4.31 28.73 -14.67
N GLU A 167 -5.18 29.49 -13.98
CA GLU A 167 -6.43 30.07 -14.52
C GLU A 167 -7.44 29.05 -15.09
N ASN A 168 -7.28 27.76 -14.79
CA ASN A 168 -8.28 26.74 -15.12
C ASN A 168 -9.34 26.66 -14.01
N LEU A 169 -10.23 27.65 -14.00
CA LEU A 169 -11.24 27.82 -12.96
C LEU A 169 -12.22 26.65 -12.86
N ALA A 170 -12.57 26.01 -13.99
CA ALA A 170 -13.51 24.89 -13.98
C ALA A 170 -12.90 23.62 -13.38
N ALA A 171 -11.62 23.34 -13.65
CA ALA A 171 -10.89 22.26 -12.99
C ALA A 171 -10.67 22.58 -11.50
N ALA A 172 -10.34 23.83 -11.15
CA ALA A 172 -10.22 24.26 -9.76
C ALA A 172 -11.53 24.05 -8.96
N GLU A 173 -12.67 24.39 -9.56
CA GLU A 173 -14.00 24.16 -8.99
C GLU A 173 -14.31 22.66 -8.85
N GLY A 174 -13.97 21.84 -9.85
CA GLY A 174 -14.09 20.39 -9.76
C GLY A 174 -13.29 19.81 -8.59
N CYS A 175 -12.04 20.22 -8.45
CA CYS A 175 -11.17 19.85 -7.34
C CYS A 175 -11.75 20.30 -5.99
N ARG A 176 -12.27 21.52 -5.89
CA ARG A 176 -12.96 22.03 -4.68
C ARG A 176 -14.13 21.13 -4.29
N ARG A 177 -15.01 20.78 -5.24
CA ARG A 177 -16.16 19.89 -4.97
C ARG A 177 -15.71 18.50 -4.54
N ALA A 178 -14.69 17.94 -5.18
CA ALA A 178 -14.14 16.64 -4.80
C ALA A 178 -13.49 16.67 -3.40
N ALA A 179 -12.76 17.74 -3.07
CA ALA A 179 -12.14 17.92 -1.76
C ALA A 179 -13.18 17.98 -0.63
N ILE A 180 -14.22 18.81 -0.78
CA ILE A 180 -15.30 18.96 0.21
C ILE A 180 -16.10 17.66 0.36
N ARG A 181 -16.38 16.96 -0.74
CA ARG A 181 -17.05 15.64 -0.70
C ARG A 181 -16.21 14.60 0.04
N ALA A 182 -14.88 14.64 -0.12
CA ALA A 182 -13.99 13.74 0.59
C ALA A 182 -13.91 14.08 2.09
N CYS A 183 -13.66 15.34 2.44
CA CYS A 183 -13.66 15.78 3.83
C CYS A 183 -13.93 17.29 3.93
N ASP A 184 -15.13 17.66 4.38
CA ASP A 184 -15.57 19.04 4.54
C ASP A 184 -14.91 19.77 5.73
N ALA A 185 -14.31 19.01 6.65
CA ALA A 185 -13.54 19.54 7.78
C ALA A 185 -12.05 19.72 7.47
N ASP A 186 -11.54 19.26 6.31
CA ASP A 186 -10.12 19.44 5.98
C ASP A 186 -9.79 20.94 5.77
N ALA A 187 -8.69 21.38 6.39
CA ALA A 187 -8.30 22.79 6.39
C ALA A 187 -7.94 23.32 4.98
N ALA A 188 -7.32 22.50 4.12
CA ALA A 188 -7.00 22.96 2.76
C ALA A 188 -8.26 22.96 1.88
N ALA A 189 -9.13 21.96 2.04
CA ALA A 189 -10.40 21.92 1.31
C ALA A 189 -11.26 23.15 1.63
N THR A 190 -11.41 23.48 2.92
CA THR A 190 -12.16 24.67 3.37
C THR A 190 -11.50 25.98 2.96
N ALA A 191 -10.17 26.08 3.00
CA ALA A 191 -9.44 27.26 2.54
C ALA A 191 -9.61 27.50 1.02
N LEU A 192 -9.48 26.45 0.20
CA LEU A 192 -9.72 26.53 -1.23
C LEU A 192 -11.17 26.95 -1.52
N ALA A 193 -12.13 26.38 -0.80
CA ALA A 193 -13.54 26.73 -0.97
C ALA A 193 -13.80 28.21 -0.66
N ALA A 194 -13.34 28.69 0.50
CA ALA A 194 -13.49 30.09 0.88
C ALA A 194 -12.82 31.07 -0.11
N GLN A 195 -11.68 30.67 -0.70
CA GLN A 195 -11.00 31.47 -1.71
C GLN A 195 -11.81 31.57 -3.00
N LEU A 196 -12.35 30.46 -3.49
CA LEU A 196 -13.18 30.42 -4.70
C LEU A 196 -14.52 31.13 -4.50
N ASP A 197 -15.18 30.95 -3.36
CA ASP A 197 -16.43 31.66 -3.04
C ASP A 197 -16.26 33.19 -3.05
N LYS A 198 -15.09 33.67 -2.62
CA LYS A 198 -14.78 35.11 -2.58
C LYS A 198 -14.32 35.65 -3.94
N GLY A 199 -13.48 34.90 -4.65
CA GLY A 199 -12.84 35.35 -5.89
C GLY A 199 -13.66 35.09 -7.15
N HIS A 200 -14.44 34.00 -7.13
CA HIS A 200 -15.11 33.42 -8.29
C HIS A 200 -16.48 32.80 -7.94
N PRO A 201 -17.42 33.58 -7.35
CA PRO A 201 -18.74 33.06 -6.95
C PRO A 201 -19.54 32.47 -8.12
N GLU A 202 -19.27 32.90 -9.35
CA GLU A 202 -19.88 32.38 -10.58
C GLU A 202 -19.62 30.88 -10.82
N LEU A 203 -18.55 30.32 -10.25
CA LEU A 203 -18.21 28.90 -10.44
C LEU A 203 -19.21 27.97 -9.73
N GLY A 204 -19.91 28.47 -8.70
CA GLY A 204 -20.97 27.73 -8.04
C GLY A 204 -22.16 27.40 -8.95
N GLU A 205 -22.33 28.14 -10.05
CA GLU A 205 -23.41 27.93 -11.03
C GLU A 205 -23.07 26.84 -12.06
N LEU A 206 -21.80 26.39 -12.13
CA LEU A 206 -21.39 25.33 -13.06
C LEU A 206 -22.07 24.00 -12.69
N SER A 207 -22.60 23.30 -13.70
CA SER A 207 -23.13 21.95 -13.53
C SER A 207 -22.02 20.94 -13.20
N ASP A 208 -22.34 19.89 -12.45
CA ASP A 208 -21.42 18.79 -12.15
C ASP A 208 -20.82 18.14 -13.41
N GLU A 209 -21.59 18.04 -14.50
CA GLU A 209 -21.11 17.48 -15.78
C GLU A 209 -19.92 18.26 -16.35
N VAL A 210 -19.99 19.60 -16.30
CA VAL A 210 -18.93 20.48 -16.83
C VAL A 210 -17.65 20.33 -16.02
N VAL A 211 -17.75 20.39 -14.70
CA VAL A 211 -16.57 20.33 -13.83
C VAL A 211 -15.95 18.93 -13.82
N ASN A 212 -16.77 17.87 -13.86
CA ASN A 212 -16.28 16.49 -13.93
C ASN A 212 -15.58 16.24 -15.28
N LYS A 213 -16.14 16.70 -16.39
CA LYS A 213 -15.49 16.60 -17.70
C LYS A 213 -14.13 17.31 -17.72
N GLN A 214 -14.04 18.48 -17.07
CA GLN A 214 -12.77 19.20 -16.98
C GLN A 214 -11.73 18.44 -16.16
N LEU A 215 -12.10 17.78 -15.07
CA LEU A 215 -11.18 16.91 -14.34
C LEU A 215 -10.76 15.69 -15.15
N GLU A 216 -11.69 15.07 -15.87
CA GLU A 216 -11.41 13.92 -16.75
C GLU A 216 -10.42 14.27 -17.86
N GLU A 217 -10.50 15.47 -18.44
CA GLU A 217 -9.52 15.96 -19.44
C GLU A 217 -8.09 16.03 -18.88
N HIS A 218 -7.93 16.17 -17.56
CA HIS A 218 -6.64 16.11 -16.86
C HIS A 218 -6.34 14.72 -16.27
N GLY A 219 -7.18 13.72 -16.55
CA GLY A 219 -7.03 12.36 -16.02
C GLY A 219 -7.33 12.23 -14.52
N ILE A 220 -8.07 13.18 -13.94
CA ILE A 220 -8.37 13.23 -12.52
C ILE A 220 -9.75 12.62 -12.25
N GLY A 221 -9.80 11.54 -11.46
CA GLY A 221 -11.03 10.99 -10.95
C GLY A 221 -11.66 11.87 -9.85
N THR A 222 -12.99 11.83 -9.71
CA THR A 222 -13.74 12.69 -8.77
C THR A 222 -13.93 12.10 -7.38
N GLY A 223 -13.41 10.90 -7.12
CA GLY A 223 -13.59 10.12 -5.90
C GLY A 223 -12.36 9.25 -5.62
N ALA A 224 -12.43 8.49 -4.53
CA ALA A 224 -11.34 7.61 -4.13
C ALA A 224 -11.11 6.47 -5.12
N ASN A 225 -9.86 5.99 -5.19
CA ASN A 225 -9.52 4.80 -5.94
C ASN A 225 -10.21 3.56 -5.34
N ALA A 226 -11.09 2.92 -6.11
CA ALA A 226 -11.82 1.74 -5.69
C ALA A 226 -10.89 0.56 -5.32
N GLU A 227 -9.72 0.44 -5.96
CA GLU A 227 -8.75 -0.61 -5.62
C GLU A 227 -8.24 -0.48 -4.19
N ILE A 228 -8.11 0.74 -3.65
CA ILE A 228 -7.71 0.95 -2.25
C ILE A 228 -8.80 0.45 -1.30
N ALA A 229 -10.06 0.76 -1.59
CA ALA A 229 -11.18 0.26 -0.79
C ALA A 229 -11.29 -1.27 -0.84
N VAL A 230 -11.07 -1.88 -2.01
CA VAL A 230 -11.01 -3.34 -2.16
C VAL A 230 -9.86 -3.93 -1.33
N CYS A 231 -8.65 -3.35 -1.38
CA CYS A 231 -7.53 -3.81 -0.56
C CYS A 231 -7.83 -3.75 0.95
N LEU A 232 -8.42 -2.65 1.42
CA LEU A 232 -8.84 -2.50 2.81
C LEU A 232 -9.82 -3.61 3.22
N LEU A 233 -10.82 -3.89 2.38
CA LEU A 233 -11.84 -4.90 2.67
C LEU A 233 -11.29 -6.33 2.59
N MET A 234 -10.38 -6.63 1.66
CA MET A 234 -9.70 -7.92 1.61
C MET A 234 -8.89 -8.16 2.90
N CYS A 235 -8.07 -7.20 3.31
CA CYS A 235 -7.33 -7.28 4.57
C CYS A 235 -8.26 -7.34 5.79
N ALA A 236 -9.44 -6.71 5.73
CA ALA A 236 -10.43 -6.82 6.80
C ALA A 236 -11.00 -8.24 6.92
N THR A 237 -11.27 -8.91 5.80
CA THR A 237 -11.70 -10.31 5.75
C THR A 237 -10.62 -11.23 6.32
N ASP A 238 -9.36 -11.03 5.93
CA ASP A 238 -8.22 -11.81 6.43
C ASP A 238 -8.08 -11.66 7.95
N ALA A 239 -8.05 -10.43 8.45
CA ALA A 239 -8.00 -10.14 9.89
C ALA A 239 -9.17 -10.77 10.66
N ALA A 240 -10.38 -10.74 10.10
CA ALA A 240 -11.55 -11.38 10.70
C ALA A 240 -11.41 -12.90 10.77
N SER A 241 -10.81 -13.52 9.75
CA SER A 241 -10.55 -14.97 9.67
C SER A 241 -9.51 -15.43 10.70
N GLU A 242 -8.53 -14.56 10.99
CA GLU A 242 -7.50 -14.76 12.02
C GLU A 242 -8.02 -14.47 13.44
N GLY A 243 -9.21 -13.89 13.57
CA GLY A 243 -9.85 -13.56 14.85
C GLY A 243 -9.56 -12.16 15.37
N ASP A 244 -8.81 -11.33 14.64
CA ASP A 244 -8.59 -9.93 14.97
C ASP A 244 -9.77 -9.05 14.53
N ARG A 245 -10.81 -9.05 15.37
CA ARG A 245 -12.03 -8.27 15.13
C ARG A 245 -11.79 -6.77 15.16
N ASN A 246 -10.80 -6.30 15.90
CA ASN A 246 -10.53 -4.87 16.03
C ASN A 246 -9.96 -4.35 14.73
N GLU A 247 -8.96 -5.04 14.18
CA GLU A 247 -8.34 -4.66 12.92
C GLU A 247 -9.30 -4.79 11.74
N ALA A 248 -10.07 -5.88 11.69
CA ALA A 248 -11.12 -6.05 10.68
C ALA A 248 -12.13 -4.89 10.68
N THR A 249 -12.57 -4.48 11.87
CA THR A 249 -13.50 -3.34 12.02
C THR A 249 -12.83 -2.04 11.57
N ARG A 250 -11.59 -1.79 11.99
CA ARG A 250 -10.83 -0.58 11.64
C ARG A 250 -10.68 -0.44 10.12
N LEU A 251 -10.27 -1.50 9.42
CA LEU A 251 -10.08 -1.52 7.97
C LEU A 251 -11.41 -1.35 7.22
N THR A 252 -12.48 -1.99 7.69
CA THR A 252 -13.83 -1.82 7.11
C THR A 252 -14.34 -0.39 7.23
N LEU A 253 -14.09 0.25 8.39
CA LEU A 253 -14.45 1.65 8.60
C LEU A 253 -13.67 2.58 7.69
N LEU A 254 -12.35 2.36 7.51
CA LEU A 254 -11.55 3.13 6.56
C LEU A 254 -12.10 3.02 5.13
N ALA A 255 -12.43 1.81 4.67
CA ALA A 255 -13.02 1.62 3.34
C ALA A 255 -14.36 2.35 3.21
N ARG A 256 -15.22 2.23 4.22
CA ARG A 256 -16.51 2.92 4.27
C ARG A 256 -16.36 4.44 4.25
N ASP A 257 -15.43 4.99 5.01
CA ASP A 257 -15.23 6.45 5.08
C ASP A 257 -14.67 6.98 3.76
N LEU A 258 -13.87 6.16 3.05
CA LEU A 258 -13.25 6.52 1.79
C LEU A 258 -14.22 6.51 0.59
N VAL A 259 -15.06 5.48 0.45
CA VAL A 259 -15.97 5.32 -0.71
C VAL A 259 -17.45 5.53 -0.39
N GLY A 260 -17.80 5.70 0.88
CA GLY A 260 -19.17 5.79 1.37
C GLY A 260 -19.81 4.42 1.64
N ALA A 261 -20.84 4.42 2.50
CA ALA A 261 -21.51 3.19 2.94
C ALA A 261 -22.12 2.36 1.80
N PRO A 262 -22.86 2.93 0.82
CA PRO A 262 -23.48 2.13 -0.25
C PRO A 262 -22.44 1.42 -1.14
N ALA A 263 -21.35 2.11 -1.48
CA ALA A 263 -20.28 1.55 -2.30
C ALA A 263 -19.50 0.47 -1.52
N CYS A 264 -19.21 0.73 -0.24
CA CYS A 264 -18.54 -0.24 0.63
C CYS A 264 -19.37 -1.52 0.79
N GLU A 265 -20.68 -1.43 1.02
CA GLU A 265 -21.57 -2.61 1.08
C GLU A 265 -21.60 -3.39 -0.23
N ALA A 266 -21.60 -2.72 -1.38
CA ALA A 266 -21.55 -3.37 -2.68
C ALA A 266 -20.21 -4.11 -2.90
N LEU A 267 -19.09 -3.50 -2.53
CA LEU A 267 -17.76 -4.12 -2.61
C LEU A 267 -17.65 -5.35 -1.69
N ILE A 268 -18.17 -5.28 -0.46
CA ILE A 268 -18.19 -6.43 0.46
C ILE A 268 -18.94 -7.62 -0.15
N ARG A 269 -20.12 -7.38 -0.77
CA ARG A 269 -20.88 -8.44 -1.43
C ARG A 269 -20.10 -9.08 -2.58
N LEU A 270 -19.47 -8.24 -3.42
CA LEU A 270 -18.69 -8.71 -4.55
C LEU A 270 -17.46 -9.53 -4.11
N ILE A 271 -16.80 -9.13 -3.03
CA ILE A 271 -15.68 -9.89 -2.45
C ILE A 271 -16.15 -11.26 -1.96
N HIS A 272 -17.25 -11.32 -1.20
CA HIS A 272 -17.80 -12.60 -0.73
C HIS A 272 -18.27 -13.52 -1.85
N GLU A 273 -18.89 -12.98 -2.91
CA GLU A 273 -19.28 -13.74 -4.09
C GLU A 273 -18.05 -14.33 -4.79
N SER A 274 -17.00 -13.52 -4.97
CA SER A 274 -15.72 -13.95 -5.57
C SER A 274 -15.03 -15.03 -4.72
N ASP A 275 -15.02 -14.88 -3.39
CA ASP A 275 -14.42 -15.86 -2.48
C ASP A 275 -15.18 -17.19 -2.49
N ALA A 276 -16.51 -17.15 -2.58
CA ALA A 276 -17.34 -18.35 -2.69
C ALA A 276 -17.12 -19.09 -4.03
N GLU A 277 -16.99 -18.35 -5.13
CA GLU A 277 -16.64 -18.92 -6.44
C GLU A 277 -15.25 -19.59 -6.40
N LEU A 278 -14.24 -18.91 -5.86
CA LEU A 278 -12.89 -19.46 -5.70
C LEU A 278 -12.86 -20.71 -4.80
N ALA A 279 -13.67 -20.74 -3.74
CA ALA A 279 -13.79 -21.92 -2.88
C ALA A 279 -14.39 -23.10 -3.64
N HIS A 280 -15.45 -22.88 -4.43
CA HIS A 280 -16.05 -23.91 -5.27
C HIS A 280 -15.11 -24.43 -6.36
N GLU A 281 -14.31 -23.55 -6.97
CA GLU A 281 -13.29 -23.96 -7.95
C GLU A 281 -12.20 -24.83 -7.31
N ARG A 282 -11.72 -24.47 -6.11
CA ARG A 282 -10.72 -25.26 -5.37
C ARG A 282 -11.27 -26.62 -4.96
N GLU A 283 -12.52 -26.70 -4.53
CA GLU A 283 -13.20 -27.95 -4.21
C GLU A 283 -13.39 -28.83 -5.46
N GLY A 284 -13.80 -28.23 -6.58
CA GLY A 284 -13.93 -28.91 -7.86
C GLY A 284 -12.59 -29.43 -8.41
N ALA A 285 -11.52 -28.63 -8.29
CA ALA A 285 -10.16 -29.04 -8.68
C ALA A 285 -9.63 -30.17 -7.77
N ALA A 286 -9.87 -30.10 -6.46
CA ALA A 286 -9.50 -31.15 -5.52
C ALA A 286 -10.30 -32.45 -5.75
N ALA A 287 -11.59 -32.35 -6.09
CA ALA A 287 -12.41 -33.49 -6.47
C ALA A 287 -11.95 -34.11 -7.80
N GLY A 288 -11.60 -33.29 -8.80
CA GLY A 288 -11.03 -33.73 -10.07
C GLY A 288 -9.67 -34.42 -9.92
N GLN A 289 -8.78 -33.88 -9.07
CA GLN A 289 -7.50 -34.54 -8.74
C GLN A 289 -7.71 -35.88 -8.01
N ARG A 290 -8.66 -35.96 -7.08
CA ARG A 290 -9.00 -37.23 -6.40
C ARG A 290 -9.59 -38.26 -7.35
N ALA A 291 -10.42 -37.84 -8.31
CA ALA A 291 -10.96 -38.72 -9.34
C ALA A 291 -9.87 -39.22 -10.31
N ALA A 292 -8.98 -38.33 -10.76
CA ALA A 292 -7.86 -38.70 -11.64
C ALA A 292 -6.86 -39.67 -10.97
N CYS A 293 -6.57 -39.50 -9.68
CA CYS A 293 -5.76 -40.46 -8.93
C CYS A 293 -6.46 -41.83 -8.77
N ALA A 294 -7.79 -41.85 -8.64
CA ALA A 294 -8.56 -43.09 -8.53
C ALA A 294 -8.64 -43.85 -9.87
N GLU A 295 -8.74 -43.14 -11.00
CA GLU A 295 -8.74 -43.76 -12.33
C GLU A 295 -7.35 -44.32 -12.72
N SER A 296 -6.25 -43.69 -12.27
CA SER A 296 -4.89 -44.22 -12.50
C SER A 296 -4.58 -45.51 -11.72
N ASP A 297 -5.28 -45.77 -10.61
CA ASP A 297 -5.14 -47.00 -9.84
C ASP A 297 -5.93 -48.18 -10.45
N ASP A 298 -6.99 -47.90 -11.22
CA ASP A 298 -7.83 -48.93 -11.87
C ASP A 298 -7.24 -49.44 -13.20
N ASP A 299 -6.50 -48.59 -13.93
CA ASP A 299 -5.77 -48.98 -15.15
C ASP A 299 -4.52 -49.85 -14.87
N ALA A 300 -4.03 -49.87 -13.62
CA ALA A 300 -2.95 -50.78 -13.20
C ALA A 300 -3.44 -52.20 -12.87
N ALA A 301 -4.76 -52.41 -12.72
CA ALA A 301 -5.33 -53.68 -12.26
C ALA A 301 -5.83 -54.61 -13.38
N THR A 302 -5.82 -54.19 -14.66
CA THR A 302 -6.41 -54.96 -15.77
C THR A 302 -5.44 -55.70 -16.68
N ASP A 303 -4.12 -55.64 -16.46
CA ASP A 303 -3.14 -56.42 -17.24
C ASP A 303 -2.44 -57.51 -16.41
N ALA A 304 -3.21 -58.51 -15.98
CA ALA A 304 -2.69 -59.75 -15.40
C ALA A 304 -3.21 -60.97 -16.17
N ALA A 305 -2.48 -61.37 -17.21
CA ALA A 305 -2.65 -62.64 -17.91
C ALA A 305 -2.33 -63.84 -16.98
N PRO A 306 -2.96 -65.03 -17.18
CA PRO A 306 -2.89 -66.11 -16.20
C PRO A 306 -1.62 -66.95 -16.36
N ALA A 307 -0.89 -67.15 -15.26
CA ALA A 307 0.27 -68.04 -15.19
C ALA A 307 -0.11 -69.45 -14.65
N VAL A 308 0.37 -70.47 -15.36
CA VAL A 308 0.26 -71.91 -15.09
C VAL A 308 1.11 -72.33 -13.87
N PRO A 309 0.68 -73.30 -13.02
CA PRO A 309 1.48 -73.73 -11.88
C PRO A 309 2.22 -75.06 -12.12
N ALA A 310 3.51 -75.11 -11.76
CA ALA A 310 4.30 -76.28 -11.31
C ALA A 310 5.77 -75.81 -11.17
N GLY A 311 6.58 -76.12 -10.17
CA GLY A 311 6.46 -77.08 -9.08
C GLY A 311 7.65 -76.94 -8.12
N SER A 312 7.55 -77.67 -7.02
CA SER A 312 8.38 -77.70 -5.81
C SER A 312 9.74 -78.41 -5.93
N ALA A 313 10.75 -77.91 -5.20
CA ALA A 313 11.82 -78.65 -4.49
C ALA A 313 12.57 -77.64 -3.58
N SER A 314 12.51 -77.68 -2.23
CA SER A 314 13.38 -78.41 -1.27
C SER A 314 14.81 -78.66 -1.78
N SER A 315 15.92 -78.51 -1.06
CA SER A 315 16.31 -78.25 0.33
C SER A 315 17.84 -78.21 0.27
N ASP A 316 18.55 -77.42 1.07
CA ASP A 316 19.47 -77.92 2.11
C ASP A 316 20.43 -76.87 2.66
N SER A 317 20.98 -77.27 3.79
CA SER A 317 21.57 -76.56 4.92
C SER A 317 23.11 -76.43 4.87
N VAL A 318 23.66 -75.81 5.93
CA VAL A 318 25.03 -75.91 6.51
C VAL A 318 26.02 -74.80 6.09
N ASP A 319 26.35 -73.80 6.92
CA ASP A 319 27.16 -73.72 8.17
C ASP A 319 28.69 -73.51 7.93
N SER A 320 29.32 -72.77 8.85
CA SER A 320 30.77 -72.61 9.15
C SER A 320 31.47 -71.29 8.78
N LYS A 321 31.50 -70.41 9.79
CA LYS A 321 32.65 -69.76 10.46
C LYS A 321 34.09 -69.82 9.90
N ASP A 322 34.73 -68.66 10.09
CA ASP A 322 36.12 -68.34 10.53
C ASP A 322 37.32 -68.59 9.59
N GLY A 323 38.12 -67.52 9.42
CA GLY A 323 39.55 -67.60 9.08
C GLY A 323 40.16 -66.37 8.39
N GLU A 324 40.89 -65.57 9.18
CA GLU A 324 41.84 -64.46 8.89
C GLU A 324 41.33 -63.08 8.41
#